data_AF-A0A820TE25-F1
#
_entry.id   AF-A0A820TE25-F1
#
_cell.length_a   1.000
_cell.length_b   1.000
_cell.length_c   1.000
_cell.angle_alpha   90.00
_cell.angle_beta   90.00
_cell.angle_gamma   90.00
#
_symmetry.space_group_name_H-M   'P 1'
#
loop_
_entity.id
_entity.type
_entity.pdbx_description
1 polymer ?
#
loop_
_entity_poly.entity_id
_entity_poly.type
_entity_poly.pdbx_seq_one_letter_code
_entity_poly.pdbx_strand_id
1 'polypeptide(L)'
;MASPPITQNHNKDASSSTLSEIQADHHARQFDIKVVRDAFVNCIQPDNTLLLSEYVRAYDELCIFVASLGHVFEWAIKDLSSKLIILQEYQRIDPVNYESIQSMIAYEVKSERVKTRDTNIQVQSGKVLPNGCRTLLRLHRALGFISSFLSQMRIAPDDASSASIAWNAYSATLGHFHSWVIRQT
;
A
#
# COMPACT_ATOMS: atom_id res chain seq x y z
N MET A 1 -34.92 21.76 38.68
CA MET A 1 -33.61 21.08 38.60
C MET A 1 -33.55 20.39 37.25
N ALA A 2 -32.83 20.98 36.30
CA ALA A 2 -32.73 20.48 34.92
C ALA A 2 -31.36 19.82 34.75
N SER A 3 -31.34 18.57 34.26
CA SER A 3 -30.12 17.84 33.93
C SER A 3 -29.44 18.44 32.69
N PRO A 4 -28.09 18.45 32.61
CA PRO A 4 -27.39 18.91 31.41
C PRO A 4 -27.38 17.83 30.31
N PRO A 5 -27.31 18.23 29.03
CA PRO A 5 -27.38 17.30 27.91
C PRO A 5 -26.03 16.62 27.64
N ILE A 6 -26.12 15.35 27.26
CA ILE A 6 -25.04 14.48 26.81
C ILE A 6 -24.46 15.04 25.51
N THR A 7 -23.20 15.45 25.54
CA THR A 7 -22.45 15.83 24.34
C THR A 7 -22.12 14.56 23.56
N GLN A 8 -22.73 14.37 22.39
CA GLN A 8 -22.30 13.37 21.42
C GLN A 8 -20.92 13.75 20.90
N ASN A 9 -19.93 12.89 21.14
CA ASN A 9 -18.58 13.09 20.66
C ASN A 9 -18.51 12.69 19.18
N HIS A 10 -18.47 13.69 18.30
CA HIS A 10 -18.16 13.56 16.87
C HIS A 10 -16.69 13.16 16.73
N ASN A 11 -16.41 11.87 16.49
CA ASN A 11 -15.06 11.42 16.13
C ASN A 11 -15.07 10.42 14.96
N LYS A 12 -15.96 10.65 13.98
CA LYS A 12 -16.00 9.90 12.71
C LYS A 12 -15.14 10.53 11.60
N ASP A 13 -14.60 11.72 11.82
CA ASP A 13 -14.02 12.54 10.74
C ASP A 13 -12.50 12.40 10.59
N ALA A 14 -11.78 11.94 11.62
CA ALA A 14 -10.30 11.89 11.61
C ALA A 14 -9.71 10.85 10.64
N SER A 15 -10.37 9.71 10.42
CA SER A 15 -9.85 8.66 9.52
C SER A 15 -10.15 8.95 8.05
N SER A 16 -11.21 9.71 7.77
CA SER A 16 -11.54 10.19 6.43
C SER A 16 -10.67 11.38 6.05
N SER A 17 -10.32 12.25 7.01
CA SER A 17 -9.42 13.38 6.79
C SER A 17 -8.00 12.92 6.44
N THR A 18 -7.49 11.88 7.12
CA THR A 18 -6.13 11.36 6.90
C THR A 18 -5.93 10.82 5.48
N LEU A 19 -6.93 10.11 4.92
CA LEU A 19 -6.87 9.61 3.54
C LEU A 19 -6.96 10.74 2.51
N SER A 20 -7.81 11.74 2.74
CA SER A 20 -7.90 12.91 1.87
C SER A 20 -6.67 13.82 1.94
N GLU A 21 -6.02 13.92 3.10
CA GLU A 21 -4.77 14.66 3.30
C GLU A 21 -3.60 13.98 2.60
N ILE A 22 -3.49 12.65 2.71
CA ILE A 22 -2.49 11.86 1.98
C ILE A 22 -2.70 11.97 0.45
N GLN A 23 -3.95 11.91 -0.02
CA GLN A 23 -4.26 12.10 -1.44
C GLN A 23 -3.97 13.54 -1.92
N ALA A 24 -4.24 14.56 -1.11
CA ALA A 24 -3.94 15.95 -1.44
C ALA A 24 -2.41 16.22 -1.47
N ASP A 25 -1.65 15.65 -0.54
CA ASP A 25 -0.19 15.77 -0.48
C ASP A 25 0.49 15.06 -1.67
N HIS A 26 -0.01 13.88 -2.06
CA HIS A 26 0.46 13.18 -3.26
C HIS A 26 0.19 13.93 -4.57
N HIS A 27 -0.86 14.76 -4.64
CA HIS A 27 -1.15 15.59 -5.81
C HIS A 27 -0.28 16.86 -5.89
N ALA A 28 0.26 17.33 -4.76
CA ALA A 28 1.09 18.54 -4.71
C ALA A 28 2.57 18.26 -5.00
N ARG A 29 3.05 17.04 -4.73
CA ARG A 29 4.45 16.66 -4.91
C ARG A 29 4.71 16.01 -6.28
N GLN A 30 5.76 16.45 -6.96
CA GLN A 30 6.22 15.81 -8.19
C GLN A 30 6.94 14.49 -7.88
N PHE A 31 6.63 13.45 -8.66
CA PHE A 31 7.31 12.15 -8.59
C PHE A 31 8.83 12.29 -8.80
N ASP A 32 9.62 11.65 -7.94
CA ASP A 32 11.07 11.51 -8.09
C ASP A 32 11.51 10.04 -8.07
N ILE A 33 11.93 9.55 -9.24
CA ILE A 33 12.45 8.19 -9.41
C ILE A 33 13.68 7.89 -8.55
N LYS A 34 14.46 8.91 -8.16
CA LYS A 34 15.62 8.73 -7.28
C LYS A 34 15.18 8.30 -5.90
N VAL A 35 14.05 8.81 -5.39
CA VAL A 35 13.49 8.39 -4.10
C VAL A 35 13.09 6.92 -4.15
N VAL A 36 12.43 6.47 -5.23
CA VAL A 36 12.11 5.05 -5.43
C VAL A 36 13.37 4.18 -5.39
N ARG A 37 14.39 4.57 -6.18
CA ARG A 37 15.66 3.84 -6.26
C ARG A 37 16.35 3.78 -4.91
N ASP A 38 16.55 4.92 -4.26
CA ASP A 38 17.30 5.01 -3.01
C ASP A 38 16.58 4.22 -1.90
N ALA A 39 15.25 4.30 -1.84
CA ALA A 39 14.47 3.51 -0.90
C ALA A 39 14.57 1.99 -1.18
N PHE A 40 14.48 1.53 -2.44
CA PHE A 40 14.68 0.10 -2.72
C PHE A 40 16.12 -0.39 -2.49
N VAL A 41 17.12 0.46 -2.72
CA VAL A 41 18.52 0.15 -2.40
C VAL A 41 18.70 0.03 -0.89
N ASN A 42 18.20 1.01 -0.13
CA ASN A 42 18.28 1.02 1.33
C ASN A 42 17.39 -0.04 1.98
N CYS A 43 16.37 -0.53 1.29
CA CYS A 43 15.55 -1.65 1.74
C CYS A 43 16.41 -2.89 1.97
N ILE A 44 17.46 -3.11 1.17
CA ILE A 44 18.33 -4.29 1.27
C ILE A 44 19.56 -3.94 2.10
N GLN A 45 19.62 -4.48 3.32
CA GLN A 45 20.77 -4.31 4.22
C GLN A 45 21.91 -5.27 3.86
N PRO A 46 23.16 -5.01 4.30
CA PRO A 46 24.32 -5.87 4.00
C PRO A 46 24.18 -7.33 4.44
N ASP A 47 23.35 -7.59 5.46
CA ASP A 47 23.03 -8.93 5.99
C ASP A 47 21.82 -9.59 5.29
N ASN A 48 21.33 -8.99 4.19
CA ASN A 48 20.08 -9.32 3.50
C ASN A 48 18.80 -9.06 4.29
N THR A 49 18.86 -8.35 5.42
CA THR A 49 17.65 -7.86 6.10
C THR A 49 16.91 -6.87 5.20
N LEU A 50 15.60 -7.04 5.08
CA LEU A 50 14.76 -6.18 4.24
C LEU A 50 13.99 -5.21 5.13
N LEU A 51 14.42 -3.94 5.18
CA LEU A 51 13.78 -2.92 6.01
C LEU A 51 12.37 -2.62 5.52
N LEU A 52 11.39 -2.80 6.40
CA LEU A 52 9.98 -2.58 6.06
C LEU A 52 9.69 -1.09 5.82
N SER A 53 10.36 -0.20 6.56
CA SER A 53 10.22 1.26 6.43
C SER A 53 10.64 1.77 5.05
N GLU A 54 11.79 1.32 4.55
CA GLU A 54 12.28 1.67 3.21
C GLU A 54 11.43 1.03 2.11
N TYR A 55 10.91 -0.19 2.32
CA TYR A 55 9.93 -0.79 1.41
C TYR A 55 8.65 0.06 1.29
N VAL A 56 8.10 0.50 2.43
CA VAL A 56 6.92 1.37 2.47
C VAL A 56 7.22 2.73 1.81
N ARG A 57 8.39 3.32 2.10
CA ARG A 57 8.83 4.58 1.50
C ARG A 57 8.94 4.51 -0.03
N ALA A 58 9.52 3.43 -0.56
CA ALA A 58 9.60 3.21 -2.00
C ALA A 58 8.19 3.15 -2.61
N TYR A 59 7.28 2.46 -1.93
CA TYR A 59 5.90 2.31 -2.36
C TYR A 59 5.10 3.60 -2.34
N ASP A 60 5.34 4.46 -1.34
CA ASP A 60 4.71 5.76 -1.22
C ASP A 60 5.04 6.67 -2.43
N GLU A 61 6.30 6.67 -2.85
CA GLU A 61 6.73 7.37 -4.06
C GLU A 61 6.14 6.73 -5.34
N LEU A 62 6.02 5.40 -5.39
CA LEU A 62 5.35 4.71 -6.49
C LEU A 62 3.86 5.06 -6.60
N CYS A 63 3.18 5.35 -5.49
CA CYS A 63 1.80 5.83 -5.51
C CYS A 63 1.70 7.19 -6.22
N ILE A 64 2.67 8.09 -6.03
CA ILE A 64 2.71 9.38 -6.75
C ILE A 64 2.91 9.15 -8.25
N PHE A 65 3.81 8.25 -8.62
CA PHE A 65 3.99 7.86 -10.02
C PHE A 65 2.69 7.32 -10.63
N VAL A 66 2.05 6.35 -9.99
CA VAL A 66 0.82 5.74 -10.52
C VAL A 66 -0.32 6.77 -10.57
N ALA A 67 -0.39 7.72 -9.64
CA ALA A 67 -1.36 8.81 -9.68
C ALA A 67 -1.12 9.76 -10.87
N SER A 68 0.15 9.99 -11.24
CA SER A 68 0.51 10.83 -12.39
C SER A 68 0.08 10.24 -13.75
N LEU A 69 -0.26 8.95 -13.82
CA LEU A 69 -0.76 8.29 -15.03
C LEU A 69 -2.24 8.60 -15.32
N GLY A 70 -2.93 9.31 -14.41
CA GLY A 70 -4.29 9.81 -14.60
C GLY A 70 -5.38 9.03 -13.85
N HIS A 71 -6.60 9.56 -13.91
CA HIS A 71 -7.74 9.12 -13.10
C HIS A 71 -8.14 7.65 -13.27
N VAL A 72 -7.79 7.01 -14.38
CA VAL A 72 -8.08 5.58 -14.61
C VAL A 72 -7.37 4.66 -13.60
N PHE A 73 -6.34 5.16 -12.90
CA PHE A 73 -5.59 4.44 -11.88
C PHE A 73 -5.97 4.80 -10.44
N GLU A 74 -6.96 5.67 -10.23
CA GLU A 74 -7.33 6.15 -8.89
C GLU A 74 -7.75 5.00 -7.95
N TRP A 75 -8.46 4.00 -8.47
CA TRP A 75 -8.84 2.82 -7.70
C TRP A 75 -7.62 2.00 -7.25
N ALA A 76 -6.57 1.93 -8.08
CA ALA A 76 -5.35 1.22 -7.78
C ALA A 76 -4.57 1.97 -6.69
N ILE A 77 -4.51 3.30 -6.77
CA ILE A 77 -3.93 4.14 -5.71
C ILE A 77 -4.65 3.91 -4.38
N LYS A 78 -5.98 4.00 -4.36
CA LYS A 78 -6.76 3.75 -3.15
C LYS A 78 -6.48 2.38 -2.55
N ASP A 79 -6.39 1.35 -3.39
CA ASP A 79 -6.08 -0.02 -2.96
C ASP A 79 -4.66 -0.15 -2.40
N LEU A 80 -3.66 0.50 -3.02
CA LEU A 80 -2.26 0.52 -2.57
C LEU A 80 -2.09 1.31 -1.28
N SER A 81 -2.53 2.56 -1.22
CA SER A 81 -2.42 3.43 -0.05
C SER A 81 -3.08 2.81 1.18
N SER A 82 -4.24 2.16 1.02
CA SER A 82 -4.90 1.47 2.14
C SER A 82 -4.05 0.35 2.76
N LYS A 83 -3.18 -0.30 1.97
CA LYS A 83 -2.25 -1.35 2.45
C LYS A 83 -1.00 -0.77 3.07
N LEU A 84 -0.48 0.33 2.54
CA LEU A 84 0.65 1.02 3.14
C LEU A 84 0.30 1.53 4.54
N ILE A 85 -0.89 2.11 4.71
CA ILE A 85 -1.41 2.54 6.01
C ILE A 85 -1.45 1.37 7.01
N ILE A 86 -1.84 0.17 6.59
CA ILE A 86 -1.85 -1.02 7.46
C ILE A 86 -0.44 -1.34 7.95
N LEU A 87 0.56 -1.35 7.06
CA LEU A 87 1.94 -1.66 7.44
C LEU A 87 2.55 -0.57 8.32
N GLN A 88 2.30 0.71 8.00
CA GLN A 88 2.74 1.85 8.82
C GLN A 88 2.14 1.81 10.22
N GLU A 89 0.87 1.45 10.35
CA GLU A 89 0.22 1.34 11.65
C GLU A 89 0.81 0.19 12.47
N TYR A 90 1.16 -0.94 11.84
CA TYR A 90 1.88 -2.00 12.54
C TYR A 90 3.30 -1.58 12.97
N GLN A 91 4.02 -0.84 12.13
CA GLN A 91 5.32 -0.27 12.51
C GLN A 91 5.20 0.72 13.68
N ARG A 92 4.08 1.45 13.76
CA ARG A 92 3.80 2.37 14.86
C ARG A 92 3.46 1.64 16.17
N ILE A 93 2.69 0.56 16.09
CA ILE A 93 2.23 -0.21 17.26
C ILE A 93 3.34 -1.12 17.80
N ASP A 94 4.10 -1.76 16.91
CA ASP A 94 5.10 -2.78 17.24
C ASP A 94 6.35 -2.61 16.36
N PRO A 95 7.17 -1.57 16.62
CA PRO A 95 8.32 -1.23 15.79
C PRO A 95 9.39 -2.32 15.78
N VAL A 96 9.46 -3.14 16.83
CA VAL A 96 10.47 -4.21 16.96
C VAL A 96 10.10 -5.38 16.05
N ASN A 97 8.87 -5.88 16.12
CA ASN A 97 8.48 -7.01 15.27
C ASN A 97 8.31 -6.59 13.81
N TYR A 98 7.96 -5.34 13.53
CA TYR A 98 7.76 -4.79 12.17
C TYR A 98 8.94 -3.93 11.66
N GLU A 99 10.14 -4.12 12.21
CA GLU A 99 11.36 -3.45 11.72
C GLU A 99 11.72 -3.92 10.30
N SER A 100 11.76 -5.24 10.10
CA SER A 100 12.09 -5.88 8.83
C SER A 100 10.95 -6.77 8.33
N ILE A 101 10.96 -7.08 7.04
CA ILE A 101 10.04 -8.06 6.45
C ILE A 101 10.24 -9.43 7.12
N GLN A 102 11.48 -9.82 7.39
CA GLN A 102 11.81 -11.09 8.03
C GLN A 102 11.28 -11.18 9.46
N SER A 103 11.54 -10.17 10.28
CA SER A 103 11.06 -10.12 11.67
C SER A 103 9.54 -10.14 11.71
N MET A 104 8.88 -9.41 10.80
CA MET A 104 7.42 -9.39 10.70
C MET A 104 6.87 -10.78 10.40
N ILE A 105 7.43 -11.45 9.38
CA ILE A 105 6.99 -12.80 9.00
C ILE A 105 7.20 -13.77 10.16
N ALA A 106 8.37 -13.77 10.79
CA ALA A 106 8.68 -14.66 11.91
C ALA A 106 7.71 -14.45 13.08
N TYR A 107 7.45 -13.19 13.43
CA TYR A 107 6.51 -12.82 14.48
C TYR A 107 5.09 -13.27 14.16
N GLU A 108 4.54 -12.90 13.00
CA GLU A 108 3.14 -13.22 12.67
C GLU A 108 2.90 -14.72 12.50
N VAL A 109 3.90 -15.48 12.03
CA VAL A 109 3.84 -16.95 11.97
C VAL A 109 3.85 -17.54 13.37
N LYS A 110 4.78 -17.11 14.24
CA LYS A 110 4.89 -17.60 15.62
C LYS A 110 3.65 -17.29 16.46
N SER A 111 3.02 -16.14 16.23
CA SER A 111 1.78 -15.74 16.91
C SER A 111 0.51 -16.26 16.22
N GLU A 112 0.64 -17.11 15.19
CA GLU A 112 -0.44 -17.69 14.39
C GLU A 112 -1.37 -16.66 13.69
N ARG A 113 -0.96 -15.39 13.59
CA ARG A 113 -1.75 -14.29 12.99
C ARG A 113 -1.96 -14.47 11.48
N VAL A 114 -1.10 -15.26 10.84
CA VAL A 114 -1.21 -15.58 9.40
C VAL A 114 -2.38 -16.53 9.12
N LYS A 115 -2.84 -17.31 10.12
CA LYS A 115 -3.94 -18.28 9.95
C LYS A 115 -5.32 -17.63 9.87
N THR A 116 -5.47 -16.39 10.35
CA THR A 116 -6.73 -15.65 10.29
C THR A 116 -6.65 -14.55 9.22
N ARG A 117 -7.76 -14.30 8.50
CA ARG A 117 -7.82 -13.17 7.54
C ARG A 117 -7.72 -11.82 8.25
N ASP A 118 -8.33 -11.77 9.43
CA ASP A 118 -8.52 -10.60 10.26
C ASP A 118 -7.77 -10.80 11.58
N THR A 119 -7.12 -9.75 12.08
CA THR A 119 -6.40 -9.79 13.36
C THR A 119 -7.31 -9.33 14.50
N ASN A 120 -6.96 -9.60 15.76
CA ASN A 120 -7.71 -9.01 16.89
C ASN A 120 -7.32 -7.55 17.15
N ILE A 121 -6.50 -6.96 16.27
CA ILE A 121 -6.05 -5.57 16.38
C ILE A 121 -7.06 -4.67 15.68
N GLN A 122 -7.70 -3.83 16.48
CA GLN A 122 -8.56 -2.76 16.02
C GLN A 122 -7.77 -1.46 16.00
N VAL A 123 -7.90 -0.70 14.91
CA VAL A 123 -7.41 0.69 14.86
C VAL A 123 -8.44 1.64 15.44
N GLN A 124 -8.06 2.91 15.63
CA GLN A 124 -8.90 3.97 16.17
C GLN A 124 -10.27 4.12 15.47
N SER A 125 -10.38 3.70 14.20
CA SER A 125 -11.64 3.68 13.45
C SER A 125 -12.56 2.48 13.75
N GLY A 126 -12.19 1.60 14.70
CA GLY A 126 -12.92 0.38 15.04
C GLY A 126 -12.82 -0.73 13.99
N LYS A 127 -12.04 -0.52 12.93
CA LYS A 127 -11.84 -1.50 11.87
C LYS A 127 -10.75 -2.50 12.25
N VAL A 128 -11.01 -3.76 11.98
CA VAL A 128 -10.02 -4.83 12.12
C VAL A 128 -9.00 -4.75 10.97
N LEU A 129 -7.72 -4.79 11.31
CA LEU A 129 -6.66 -4.84 10.31
C LEU A 129 -6.41 -6.26 9.80
N PRO A 130 -6.24 -6.46 8.49
CA PRO A 130 -5.65 -7.67 7.93
C PRO A 130 -4.21 -7.85 8.42
N ASN A 131 -3.72 -9.09 8.52
CA ASN A 131 -2.33 -9.33 8.93
C ASN A 131 -1.30 -8.74 7.94
N GLY A 132 -0.11 -8.41 8.45
CA GLY A 132 0.99 -7.79 7.73
C GLY A 132 1.50 -8.66 6.58
N CYS A 133 1.64 -9.98 6.78
CA CYS A 133 2.10 -10.91 5.74
C CYS A 133 1.19 -10.91 4.51
N ARG A 134 -0.13 -10.96 4.71
CA ARG A 134 -1.13 -10.89 3.63
C ARG A 134 -1.10 -9.52 2.95
N THR A 135 -0.95 -8.46 3.71
CA THR A 135 -0.88 -7.08 3.21
C THR A 135 0.37 -6.88 2.35
N LEU A 136 1.53 -7.28 2.85
CA LEU A 136 2.80 -7.28 2.14
C LEU A 136 2.73 -8.13 0.88
N LEU A 137 2.17 -9.34 0.92
CA LEU A 137 2.04 -10.21 -0.26
C LEU A 137 1.26 -9.54 -1.40
N ARG A 138 0.20 -8.81 -1.07
CA ARG A 138 -0.60 -8.07 -2.07
C ARG A 138 0.16 -6.90 -2.64
N LEU A 139 0.88 -6.14 -1.80
CA LEU A 139 1.79 -5.09 -2.28
C LEU A 139 2.86 -5.71 -3.18
N HIS A 140 3.54 -6.77 -2.77
CA HIS A 140 4.59 -7.41 -3.56
C HIS A 140 4.10 -7.87 -4.95
N ARG A 141 2.87 -8.40 -5.04
CA ARG A 141 2.26 -8.73 -6.35
C ARG A 141 2.00 -7.48 -7.20
N ALA A 142 1.53 -6.39 -6.58
CA ALA A 142 1.37 -5.12 -7.28
C ALA A 142 2.71 -4.53 -7.72
N LEU A 143 3.80 -4.79 -7.01
CA LEU A 143 5.13 -4.36 -7.42
C LEU A 143 5.56 -5.08 -8.69
N GLY A 144 5.24 -6.37 -8.80
CA GLY A 144 5.42 -7.14 -10.03
C GLY A 144 4.65 -6.54 -11.22
N PHE A 145 3.41 -6.10 -10.98
CA PHE A 145 2.65 -5.35 -11.97
C PHE A 145 3.34 -4.04 -12.38
N ILE A 146 3.72 -3.19 -11.43
CA ILE A 146 4.37 -1.90 -11.69
C ILE A 146 5.69 -2.10 -12.45
N SER A 147 6.50 -3.07 -12.05
CA SER A 147 7.76 -3.40 -12.73
C SER A 147 7.55 -3.86 -14.18
N SER A 148 6.54 -4.71 -14.42
CA SER A 148 6.15 -5.13 -15.77
C SER A 148 5.64 -3.97 -16.61
N PHE A 149 4.80 -3.11 -16.03
CA PHE A 149 4.28 -1.90 -16.67
C PHE A 149 5.40 -0.96 -17.10
N LEU A 150 6.32 -0.63 -16.19
CA LEU A 150 7.49 0.22 -16.49
C LEU A 150 8.39 -0.40 -17.57
N SER A 151 8.59 -1.72 -17.52
CA SER A 151 9.42 -2.43 -18.51
C SER A 151 8.82 -2.38 -19.91
N GLN A 152 7.49 -2.53 -20.03
CA GLN A 152 6.78 -2.42 -21.29
C GLN A 152 6.74 -0.97 -21.78
N MET A 153 6.49 -0.01 -20.89
CA MET A 153 6.47 1.42 -21.22
C MET A 153 7.82 1.90 -21.77
N ARG A 154 8.93 1.37 -21.26
CA ARG A 154 10.30 1.69 -21.75
C ARG A 154 10.52 1.34 -23.23
N ILE A 155 9.85 0.32 -23.74
CA ILE A 155 10.02 -0.17 -25.12
C ILE A 155 8.82 0.14 -26.02
N ALA A 156 7.81 0.82 -25.47
CA ALA A 156 6.59 1.15 -26.18
C ALA A 156 6.84 2.32 -27.15
N PRO A 157 6.19 2.33 -28.33
CA PRO A 157 6.13 3.49 -29.20
C PRO A 157 5.57 4.75 -28.49
N ASP A 158 5.96 5.94 -28.94
CA ASP A 158 5.51 7.22 -28.34
C ASP A 158 3.99 7.43 -28.42
N ASP A 159 3.32 6.80 -29.40
CA ASP A 159 1.87 6.84 -29.60
C ASP A 159 1.12 5.70 -28.88
N ALA A 160 1.84 4.84 -28.16
CA ALA A 160 1.23 3.72 -27.44
C ALA A 160 0.38 4.20 -26.27
N SER A 161 -0.83 3.63 -26.15
CA SER A 161 -1.71 3.94 -25.03
C SER A 161 -1.16 3.38 -23.72
N SER A 162 -0.95 4.24 -22.73
CA SER A 162 -0.60 3.82 -21.36
C SER A 162 -1.62 2.85 -20.76
N ALA A 163 -2.91 3.01 -21.12
CA ALA A 163 -3.98 2.12 -20.68
C ALA A 163 -3.83 0.70 -21.26
N SER A 164 -3.43 0.56 -22.53
CA SER A 164 -3.24 -0.77 -23.13
C SER A 164 -2.00 -1.47 -22.56
N ILE A 165 -0.92 -0.73 -22.32
CA ILE A 165 0.29 -1.23 -21.66
C ILE A 165 -0.03 -1.68 -20.23
N ALA A 166 -0.79 -0.87 -19.48
CA ALA A 166 -1.25 -1.23 -18.14
C ALA A 166 -2.13 -2.47 -18.16
N TRP A 167 -3.06 -2.59 -19.09
CA TRP A 167 -3.89 -3.78 -19.22
C TRP A 167 -3.08 -5.06 -19.51
N ASN A 168 -2.05 -4.96 -20.37
CA ASN A 168 -1.16 -6.07 -20.67
C ASN A 168 -0.34 -6.48 -19.44
N ALA A 169 0.26 -5.51 -18.75
CA ALA A 169 0.99 -5.73 -17.51
C ALA A 169 0.08 -6.37 -16.44
N TYR A 170 -1.15 -5.88 -16.30
CA TYR A 170 -2.14 -6.39 -15.36
C TYR A 170 -2.47 -7.85 -15.65
N SER A 171 -2.82 -8.15 -16.91
CA SER A 171 -3.18 -9.49 -17.36
C SER A 171 -2.06 -10.50 -17.11
N ALA A 172 -0.80 -10.11 -17.32
CA ALA A 172 0.36 -10.96 -17.11
C ALA A 172 0.74 -11.17 -15.62
N THR A 173 0.24 -10.33 -14.70
CA THR A 173 0.69 -10.29 -13.30
C THR A 173 -0.47 -10.38 -12.31
N LEU A 174 -1.03 -9.25 -11.88
CA LEU A 174 -2.09 -9.13 -10.87
C LEU A 174 -3.37 -9.87 -11.28
N GLY A 175 -3.69 -9.88 -12.58
CA GLY A 175 -4.87 -10.51 -13.13
C GLY A 175 -5.03 -11.95 -12.64
N HIS A 176 -3.95 -12.72 -12.54
CA HIS A 176 -3.96 -14.10 -12.06
C HIS A 176 -4.53 -14.28 -10.64
N PHE A 177 -4.50 -13.24 -9.82
CA PHE A 177 -4.90 -13.29 -8.41
C PHE A 177 -6.24 -12.59 -8.12
N HIS A 178 -6.82 -11.92 -9.13
CA HIS A 178 -8.10 -11.23 -9.02
C HIS A 178 -9.24 -12.11 -9.55
N SER A 179 -10.38 -12.06 -8.87
CA SER A 179 -11.62 -12.71 -9.32
C SER A 179 -12.09 -12.09 -10.63
N TRP A 180 -12.88 -12.84 -11.41
CA TRP A 180 -13.35 -12.40 -12.73
C TRP A 180 -14.02 -11.03 -12.70
N VAL A 181 -14.80 -10.72 -11.65
CA VAL A 181 -15.46 -9.41 -11.47
C VAL A 181 -14.44 -8.27 -11.39
N ILE A 182 -13.37 -8.44 -10.63
CA ILE A 182 -12.31 -7.43 -10.47
C ILE A 182 -11.47 -7.29 -11.76
N ARG A 183 -11.49 -8.29 -12.66
CA ARG A 183 -10.85 -8.17 -13.97
C ARG A 183 -11.67 -7.37 -14.98
N GLN A 184 -12.99 -7.21 -14.76
CA GLN A 184 -13.89 -6.52 -15.70
C GLN A 184 -14.13 -5.05 -15.31
N THR A 185 -13.46 -4.56 -14.28
CA THR A 185 -13.54 -3.19 -13.78
C THR A 185 -12.29 -2.43 -14.18
#